data_AF-A0A2T4VDT2-F1
#
_entry.id   AF-A0A2T4VDT2-F1
#
_cell.length_a   1.000
_cell.length_b   1.000
_cell.length_c   1.000
_cell.angle_alpha   90.00
_cell.angle_beta   90.00
_cell.angle_gamma   90.00
#
_symmetry.space_group_name_H-M   'P 1'
#
loop_
_entity.id
_entity.type
_entity.pdbx_description
1 polymer ?
#
loop_
_entity_poly.entity_id
_entity_poly.type
_entity_poly.pdbx_seq_one_letter_code
_entity_poly.pdbx_strand_id
1 'polypeptide(L)'
;MNLRSTIWAVAALMAGGMMGCGKQPSYYRVAIDTAPLSNLPPSCYRSGTPPTDDTTSNVVTVDQWVIWDGVDDRKYLQTGDISYPLGDAQVTITAGDAIVSSADKDKTTFVVERTRTNPSRSLRATYTFDSLGQTAEGTLALSYSCTGTGCDPNCDASLHFVGRLLDVDPTLIVNNTAG
;
A
#
# COMPACT_ATOMS: atom_id res chain seq x y z
N MET A 1 21.71 -13.29 -40.78
CA MET A 1 21.74 -13.50 -39.32
C MET A 1 20.34 -13.20 -38.79
N ASN A 2 19.60 -14.24 -38.40
CA ASN A 2 18.21 -14.16 -37.96
C ASN A 2 18.18 -13.94 -36.45
N LEU A 3 17.70 -12.78 -35.98
CA LEU A 3 17.42 -12.54 -34.57
C LEU A 3 15.92 -12.67 -34.34
N ARG A 4 15.50 -13.88 -33.98
CA ARG A 4 14.17 -14.16 -33.41
C ARG A 4 14.21 -13.70 -31.95
N SER A 5 13.59 -12.56 -31.64
CA SER A 5 13.35 -12.12 -30.27
C SER A 5 11.95 -12.55 -29.86
N THR A 6 11.88 -13.58 -29.03
CA THR A 6 10.65 -14.14 -28.47
C THR A 6 10.14 -13.22 -27.37
N ILE A 7 9.18 -12.35 -27.72
CA ILE A 7 8.41 -11.57 -26.74
C ILE A 7 7.41 -12.52 -26.10
N TRP A 8 7.56 -12.77 -24.80
CA TRP A 8 6.62 -13.55 -24.01
C TRP A 8 5.35 -12.71 -23.79
N ALA A 9 4.30 -13.00 -24.56
CA ALA A 9 2.98 -12.47 -24.31
C ALA A 9 2.35 -13.23 -23.13
N VAL A 10 2.25 -12.60 -21.96
CA VAL A 10 1.41 -13.10 -20.87
C VAL A 10 -0.04 -12.72 -21.23
N ALA A 11 -0.74 -13.64 -21.88
CA ALA A 11 -2.17 -13.53 -22.10
C ALA A 11 -2.90 -13.79 -20.78
N ALA A 12 -3.37 -12.73 -20.12
CA ALA A 12 -4.35 -12.84 -19.05
C ALA A 12 -5.70 -13.25 -19.68
N LEU A 13 -6.04 -14.54 -19.56
CA LEU A 13 -7.36 -15.06 -19.88
C LEU A 13 -8.37 -14.44 -18.90
N MET A 14 -9.01 -13.35 -19.33
CA MET A 14 -10.22 -12.83 -18.72
C MET A 14 -11.32 -13.88 -18.93
N ALA A 15 -11.53 -14.72 -17.93
CA ALA A 15 -12.71 -15.58 -17.86
C ALA A 15 -13.94 -14.67 -17.70
N GLY A 16 -14.62 -14.43 -18.81
CA GLY A 16 -15.90 -13.75 -18.85
C GLY A 16 -16.97 -14.58 -18.15
N GLY A 17 -17.48 -14.05 -17.05
CA GLY A 17 -18.74 -14.47 -16.43
C GLY A 17 -19.59 -13.21 -16.21
N MET A 18 -20.68 -13.09 -16.97
CA MET A 18 -21.68 -12.03 -16.81
C MET A 18 -22.32 -12.11 -15.42
N MET A 19 -21.96 -11.21 -14.50
CA MET A 19 -22.80 -10.80 -13.36
C MET A 19 -22.51 -9.34 -13.00
N GLY A 20 -23.42 -8.44 -13.39
CA GLY A 20 -23.47 -7.04 -12.95
C GLY A 20 -22.46 -6.10 -13.64
N CYS A 21 -22.92 -4.92 -14.05
CA CYS A 21 -22.04 -3.78 -14.31
C CYS A 21 -21.42 -3.30 -12.98
N GLY A 22 -20.53 -4.10 -12.40
CA GLY A 22 -19.68 -3.65 -11.30
C GLY A 22 -18.78 -2.53 -11.82
N LYS A 23 -18.59 -1.47 -11.02
CA LYS A 23 -17.63 -0.41 -11.37
C LYS A 23 -16.26 -1.04 -11.59
N GLN A 24 -15.57 -0.60 -12.64
CA GLN A 24 -14.21 -1.06 -12.92
C GLN A 24 -13.27 -0.71 -11.75
N PRO A 25 -12.25 -1.55 -11.47
CA PRO A 25 -11.20 -1.20 -10.51
C PRO A 25 -10.57 0.14 -10.86
N SER A 26 -10.38 0.97 -9.84
CA SER A 26 -9.71 2.27 -9.93
C SER A 26 -8.23 2.10 -9.60
N TYR A 27 -7.37 2.55 -10.50
CA TYR A 27 -5.92 2.50 -10.33
C TYR A 27 -5.41 3.88 -9.94
N TYR A 28 -4.60 3.96 -8.88
CA TYR A 28 -4.04 5.22 -8.39
C TYR A 28 -2.53 5.14 -8.39
N ARG A 29 -1.89 6.23 -8.79
CA ARG A 29 -0.47 6.47 -8.51
C ARG A 29 -0.37 7.34 -7.26
N VAL A 30 0.16 6.76 -6.19
CA VAL A 30 0.10 7.31 -4.83
C VAL A 30 1.49 7.75 -4.39
N ALA A 31 1.59 9.00 -3.97
CA ALA A 31 2.74 9.59 -3.31
C ALA A 31 2.55 9.53 -1.80
N ILE A 32 3.54 9.01 -1.07
CA ILE A 32 3.50 8.90 0.40
C ILE A 32 4.61 9.78 0.97
N ASP A 33 4.25 10.72 1.84
CA ASP A 33 5.18 11.57 2.56
C ASP A 33 5.82 10.80 3.71
N THR A 34 7.10 10.47 3.55
CA THR A 34 7.87 9.74 4.56
C THR A 34 8.69 10.65 5.49
N ALA A 35 8.60 11.98 5.35
CA ALA A 35 9.29 12.92 6.23
C ALA A 35 9.01 12.72 7.74
N PRO A 36 7.82 12.25 8.18
CA PRO A 36 7.61 11.92 9.58
C PRO A 36 8.52 10.79 10.11
N LEU A 37 9.03 9.91 9.24
CA LEU A 37 9.90 8.78 9.65
C LEU A 37 11.31 9.23 10.05
N SER A 38 11.78 10.39 9.58
CA SER A 38 13.07 10.95 10.01
C SER A 38 12.97 11.72 11.33
N ASN A 39 11.75 12.02 11.80
CA ASN A 39 11.49 12.81 13.00
C ASN A 39 10.80 11.99 14.10
N LEU A 40 11.08 10.68 14.16
CA LEU A 40 10.52 9.80 15.16
C LEU A 40 11.07 10.13 16.55
N PRO A 41 10.28 9.90 17.62
CA PRO A 41 10.73 10.17 18.97
C PRO A 41 11.94 9.30 19.34
N PRO A 42 12.84 9.78 20.21
CA PRO A 42 14.03 9.04 20.63
C PRO A 42 13.73 7.63 21.19
N SER A 43 12.52 7.42 21.72
CA SER A 43 12.04 6.13 22.21
C SER A 43 11.91 5.06 21.12
N CYS A 44 11.89 5.42 19.84
CA CYS A 44 11.85 4.47 18.72
C CYS A 44 13.23 3.87 18.39
N TYR A 45 14.28 4.29 19.09
CA TYR A 45 15.67 3.87 18.85
C TYR A 45 16.23 3.18 20.09
N ARG A 46 16.93 2.05 19.93
CA ARG A 46 17.56 1.30 21.02
C ARG A 46 18.65 2.12 21.73
N SER A 47 19.31 3.00 21.00
CA SER A 47 20.29 3.97 21.53
C SER A 47 19.63 5.11 22.32
N GLY A 48 18.31 5.32 22.16
CA GLY A 48 17.63 6.49 22.68
C GLY A 48 17.96 7.78 21.93
N THR A 49 18.56 7.70 20.74
CA THR A 49 18.86 8.87 19.89
C THR A 49 18.65 8.53 18.41
N PRO A 50 17.96 9.38 17.63
CA PRO A 50 17.85 9.19 16.19
C PRO A 50 19.23 9.24 15.50
N PRO A 51 19.42 8.54 14.37
CA PRO A 51 20.63 8.66 13.55
C PRO A 51 20.88 10.12 13.15
N THR A 52 22.15 10.50 13.08
CA THR A 52 22.59 11.86 12.75
C THR A 52 22.52 12.20 11.25
N ASP A 53 22.10 11.27 10.39
CA ASP A 53 22.13 11.44 8.93
C ASP A 53 20.86 12.07 8.36
N ASP A 54 21.11 13.11 7.56
CA ASP A 54 20.28 13.97 6.70
C ASP A 54 18.75 13.96 6.87
N THR A 55 18.27 14.88 7.71
CA THR A 55 16.86 15.28 7.86
C THR A 55 16.26 15.97 6.62
N THR A 56 16.95 16.02 5.48
CA THR A 56 16.53 16.79 4.29
C THR A 56 15.91 15.95 3.16
N SER A 57 15.80 14.64 3.32
CA SER A 57 15.23 13.80 2.28
C SER A 57 13.69 13.91 2.29
N ASN A 58 13.14 14.79 1.44
CA ASN A 58 11.74 14.77 1.02
C ASN A 58 11.49 13.49 0.19
N VAL A 59 11.61 12.32 0.81
CA VAL A 59 11.47 11.03 0.12
C VAL A 59 9.98 10.78 -0.01
N VAL A 60 9.48 11.12 -1.18
CA VAL A 60 8.16 10.67 -1.60
C VAL A 60 8.32 9.28 -2.20
N THR A 61 7.77 8.27 -1.56
CA THR A 61 7.62 6.95 -2.17
C THR A 61 6.43 6.97 -3.11
N VAL A 62 6.58 6.40 -4.31
CA VAL A 62 5.52 6.34 -5.32
C VAL A 62 5.08 4.90 -5.51
N ASP A 63 3.85 4.62 -5.10
CA ASP A 63 3.22 3.31 -5.19
C ASP A 63 2.08 3.31 -6.22
N GLN A 64 1.70 2.12 -6.68
CA GLN A 64 0.46 1.93 -7.44
C GLN A 64 -0.54 1.17 -6.59
N TRP A 65 -1.70 1.78 -6.35
CA TRP A 65 -2.78 1.16 -5.61
C TRP A 65 -3.93 0.81 -6.54
N VAL A 66 -4.59 -0.31 -6.26
CA VAL A 66 -5.83 -0.72 -6.94
C VAL A 66 -6.95 -0.77 -5.92
N ILE A 67 -8.06 -0.10 -6.21
CA ILE A 67 -9.23 -0.06 -5.33
C ILE A 67 -10.48 -0.44 -6.13
N TRP A 68 -11.30 -1.35 -5.60
CA TRP A 68 -12.56 -1.74 -6.24
C TRP A 68 -13.67 -1.96 -5.22
N ASP A 69 -14.90 -1.83 -5.70
CA ASP A 69 -16.11 -2.08 -4.91
C ASP A 69 -16.39 -3.59 -4.83
N GLY A 70 -16.73 -4.02 -3.62
CA GLY A 70 -17.19 -5.36 -3.28
C GLY A 70 -18.66 -5.58 -3.57
N VAL A 71 -19.07 -6.86 -3.54
CA VAL A 71 -20.48 -7.25 -3.58
C VAL A 71 -21.21 -7.04 -2.24
N ASP A 72 -20.47 -6.66 -1.20
CA ASP A 72 -20.88 -6.57 0.19
C ASP A 72 -20.84 -5.13 0.74
N ASP A 73 -20.98 -4.14 -0.16
CA ASP A 73 -20.87 -2.70 0.13
C ASP A 73 -19.54 -2.28 0.78
N ARG A 74 -18.53 -3.16 0.75
CA ARG A 74 -17.16 -2.86 1.18
C ARG A 74 -16.26 -2.57 0.00
N LYS A 75 -15.14 -1.92 0.26
CA LYS A 75 -14.09 -1.68 -0.72
C LYS A 75 -12.92 -2.62 -0.48
N TYR A 76 -12.17 -2.89 -1.53
CA TYR A 76 -10.96 -3.69 -1.49
C TYR A 76 -9.80 -2.83 -1.95
N LEU A 77 -8.66 -2.94 -1.27
CA LEU A 77 -7.43 -2.20 -1.54
C LEU A 77 -6.27 -3.17 -1.76
N GLN A 78 -5.48 -2.93 -2.81
CA GLN A 78 -4.23 -3.63 -3.06
C GLN A 78 -3.11 -2.61 -3.23
N THR A 79 -2.12 -2.63 -2.34
CA THR A 79 -1.01 -1.65 -2.29
C THR A 79 0.35 -2.21 -2.70
N GLY A 80 0.44 -3.52 -2.98
CA GLY A 80 1.72 -4.23 -3.06
C GLY A 80 2.36 -4.42 -1.68
N ASP A 81 3.56 -5.00 -1.66
CA ASP A 81 4.34 -5.20 -0.44
C ASP A 81 4.80 -3.86 0.14
N ILE A 82 4.52 -3.63 1.42
CA ILE A 82 4.95 -2.43 2.12
C ILE A 82 6.08 -2.74 3.09
N SER A 83 7.04 -1.82 3.18
CA SER A 83 8.20 -1.94 4.05
C SER A 83 8.65 -0.54 4.49
N TYR A 84 8.27 -0.15 5.71
CA TYR A 84 8.60 1.15 6.27
C TYR A 84 9.50 1.01 7.50
N PRO A 85 10.62 1.76 7.60
CA PRO A 85 11.39 1.84 8.83
C PRO A 85 10.62 2.66 9.87
N LEU A 86 10.56 2.17 11.10
CA LEU A 86 9.99 2.86 12.27
C LEU A 86 11.05 2.89 13.37
N GLY A 87 12.04 3.79 13.22
CA GLY A 87 13.21 3.83 14.07
C GLY A 87 14.07 2.58 13.86
N ASP A 88 14.40 1.86 14.93
CA ASP A 88 15.11 0.59 14.85
C ASP A 88 14.19 -0.59 14.46
N ALA A 89 12.88 -0.38 14.51
CA ALA A 89 11.89 -1.36 14.09
C ALA A 89 11.57 -1.23 12.59
N GLN A 90 10.92 -2.26 12.03
CA GLN A 90 10.45 -2.25 10.65
C GLN A 90 9.03 -2.82 10.55
N VAL A 91 8.16 -2.08 9.87
CA VAL A 91 6.82 -2.55 9.48
C VAL A 91 6.90 -3.08 8.06
N THR A 92 7.01 -4.40 7.95
CA THR A 92 6.95 -5.11 6.68
C THR A 92 5.66 -5.91 6.61
N ILE A 93 4.83 -5.60 5.62
CA ILE A 93 3.57 -6.32 5.39
C ILE A 93 3.54 -6.73 3.93
N THR A 94 3.66 -8.05 3.72
CA THR A 94 3.45 -8.65 2.40
C THR A 94 1.95 -8.66 2.10
N ALA A 95 1.55 -7.91 1.09
CA ALA A 95 0.16 -7.83 0.65
C ALA A 95 -0.10 -8.99 -0.33
N GLY A 96 -0.32 -10.18 0.23
CA GLY A 96 -0.68 -11.36 -0.56
C GLY A 96 -2.10 -11.26 -1.14
N ASP A 97 -3.03 -10.70 -0.37
CA ASP A 97 -4.45 -10.57 -0.71
C ASP A 97 -4.91 -9.11 -0.60
N ALA A 98 -6.05 -8.81 -1.21
CA ALA A 98 -6.70 -7.52 -1.08
C ALA A 98 -7.12 -7.23 0.37
N ILE A 99 -6.85 -6.03 0.85
CA ILE A 99 -7.25 -5.54 2.16
C ILE A 99 -8.69 -5.07 2.06
N VAL A 100 -9.57 -5.61 2.89
CA VAL A 100 -11.00 -5.24 2.91
C VAL A 100 -11.22 -4.02 3.80
N SER A 101 -12.08 -3.10 3.37
CA SER A 101 -12.44 -1.94 4.17
C SER A 101 -13.22 -2.35 5.42
N SER A 102 -13.07 -1.57 6.48
CA SER A 102 -13.90 -1.67 7.68
C SER A 102 -15.36 -1.30 7.34
N ALA A 103 -16.32 -2.05 7.87
CA ALA A 103 -17.75 -1.82 7.63
C ALA A 103 -18.29 -0.58 8.35
N ASP A 104 -17.78 -0.29 9.56
CA ASP A 104 -18.36 0.70 10.48
C ASP A 104 -17.46 1.93 10.65
N LYS A 105 -17.21 2.68 9.57
CA LYS A 105 -16.38 3.89 9.62
C LYS A 105 -16.99 5.01 8.79
N ASP A 106 -16.95 6.22 9.35
CA ASP A 106 -17.31 7.46 8.65
C ASP A 106 -16.41 7.74 7.43
N LYS A 107 -15.23 7.10 7.39
CA LYS A 107 -14.24 7.17 6.32
C LYS A 107 -13.87 5.77 5.83
N THR A 108 -13.59 5.65 4.53
CA THR A 108 -13.09 4.38 3.99
C THR A 108 -11.75 4.05 4.64
N THR A 109 -11.71 2.97 5.43
CA THR A 109 -10.56 2.59 6.24
C THR A 109 -10.17 1.15 5.97
N PHE A 110 -8.90 0.90 5.70
CA PHE A 110 -8.34 -0.44 5.51
C PHE A 110 -7.34 -0.73 6.61
N VAL A 111 -7.40 -1.92 7.19
CA VAL A 111 -6.49 -2.34 8.27
C VAL A 111 -5.84 -3.65 7.87
N VAL A 112 -4.52 -3.70 7.96
CA VAL A 112 -3.76 -4.94 7.87
C VAL A 112 -2.86 -5.08 9.08
N GLU A 113 -2.88 -6.27 9.67
CA GLU A 113 -2.12 -6.58 10.88
C GLU A 113 -1.40 -7.93 10.71
N ARG A 114 -0.15 -7.99 11.17
CA ARG A 114 0.64 -9.22 11.24
C ARG A 114 1.13 -9.39 12.66
N THR A 115 0.68 -10.45 13.32
CA THR A 115 1.12 -10.83 14.65
C THR A 115 2.01 -12.07 14.59
N ARG A 116 3.11 -12.06 15.33
CA ARG A 116 3.95 -13.22 15.57
C ARG A 116 3.98 -13.51 17.08
N THR A 117 3.89 -14.77 17.45
CA THR A 117 4.09 -15.22 18.83
C THR A 117 5.56 -15.66 19.01
N ASN A 118 6.18 -15.23 20.12
CA ASN A 118 7.57 -15.51 20.51
C ASN A 118 8.68 -14.95 19.59
N PRO A 119 9.19 -13.72 19.85
CA PRO A 119 8.62 -12.73 20.76
C PRO A 119 7.26 -12.26 20.25
N SER A 120 6.40 -11.79 21.16
CA SER A 120 5.09 -11.27 20.77
C SER A 120 5.30 -9.95 20.03
N ARG A 121 5.13 -9.97 18.71
CA ARG A 121 5.33 -8.81 17.82
C ARG A 121 4.05 -8.57 17.04
N SER A 122 3.54 -7.35 17.03
CA SER A 122 2.46 -6.93 16.14
C SER A 122 2.94 -5.78 15.24
N LEU A 123 2.65 -5.93 13.95
CA LEU A 123 2.86 -4.95 12.90
C LEU A 123 1.50 -4.57 12.35
N ARG A 124 1.20 -3.27 12.27
CA ARG A 124 -0.08 -2.79 11.74
C ARG A 124 0.14 -1.65 10.76
N ALA A 125 -0.64 -1.67 9.69
CA ALA A 125 -0.83 -0.53 8.81
C ALA A 125 -2.33 -0.24 8.70
N THR A 126 -2.70 1.01 8.88
CA THR A 126 -4.08 1.50 8.76
C THR A 126 -4.13 2.62 7.74
N TYR A 127 -4.83 2.38 6.64
CA TYR A 127 -5.05 3.36 5.59
C TYR A 127 -6.41 3.99 5.81
N THR A 128 -6.46 5.30 6.05
CA THR A 128 -7.70 6.06 6.20
C THR A 128 -7.80 7.06 5.07
N PHE A 129 -8.85 6.96 4.25
CA PHE A 129 -9.07 7.86 3.13
C PHE A 129 -9.98 9.01 3.55
N ASP A 130 -9.47 10.23 3.42
CA ASP A 130 -10.22 11.48 3.58
C ASP A 130 -10.99 11.81 2.29
N SER A 131 -10.42 11.48 1.14
CA SER A 131 -11.04 11.60 -0.18
C SER A 131 -10.73 10.36 -1.03
N LEU A 132 -11.73 9.86 -1.75
CA LEU A 132 -11.58 8.73 -2.67
C LEU A 132 -12.47 8.94 -3.91
N GLY A 133 -11.84 9.27 -5.02
CA GLY A 133 -12.49 9.55 -6.30
C GLY A 133 -11.47 9.90 -7.38
N GLN A 134 -11.43 11.15 -7.84
CA GLN A 134 -10.37 11.59 -8.77
C GLN A 134 -9.00 11.68 -8.10
N THR A 135 -8.99 11.97 -6.80
CA THR A 135 -7.82 11.86 -5.94
C THR A 135 -8.09 10.82 -4.84
N ALA A 136 -7.01 10.21 -4.36
CA ALA A 136 -6.99 9.34 -3.20
C ALA A 136 -6.12 10.02 -2.15
N GLU A 137 -6.73 10.65 -1.15
CA GLU A 137 -6.01 11.41 -0.13
C GLU A 137 -6.32 10.86 1.24
N GLY A 138 -5.32 10.83 2.11
CA GLY A 138 -5.52 10.29 3.43
C GLY A 138 -4.26 10.09 4.25
N THR A 139 -4.38 9.19 5.22
CA THR A 139 -3.34 8.92 6.21
C THR A 139 -3.06 7.42 6.29
N LEU A 140 -1.77 7.07 6.22
CA LEU A 140 -1.22 5.76 6.53
C LEU A 140 -0.64 5.79 7.95
N ALA A 141 -1.35 5.21 8.90
CA ALA A 141 -0.86 5.01 10.26
C ALA A 141 -0.15 3.66 10.37
N LEU A 142 1.10 3.69 10.81
CA LEU A 142 1.97 2.55 11.00
C LEU A 142 2.19 2.34 12.50
N SER A 143 2.10 1.08 12.96
CA SER A 143 2.44 0.74 14.34
C SER A 143 3.32 -0.51 14.39
N TYR A 144 4.34 -0.46 15.24
CA TYR A 144 5.11 -1.61 15.68
C TYR A 144 4.99 -1.76 17.20
N SER A 145 4.62 -2.95 17.64
CA SER A 145 4.73 -3.34 19.05
C SER A 145 5.46 -4.66 19.19
N CYS A 146 6.31 -4.75 20.20
CA CYS A 146 6.99 -6.00 20.55
C CYS A 146 7.13 -6.10 22.07
N THR A 147 6.89 -7.29 22.61
CA THR A 147 7.11 -7.61 24.03
C THR A 147 7.94 -8.88 24.17
N GLY A 148 8.92 -8.83 25.07
CA GLY A 148 9.86 -9.92 25.35
C GLY A 148 11.32 -9.58 25.03
N THR A 149 12.21 -10.53 25.25
CA THR A 149 13.64 -10.39 25.02
C THR A 149 13.95 -10.32 23.51
N GLY A 150 14.81 -9.39 23.09
CA GLY A 150 15.20 -9.23 21.68
C GLY A 150 14.23 -8.41 20.83
N CYS A 151 13.32 -7.67 21.46
CA CYS A 151 12.40 -6.75 20.78
C CYS A 151 13.07 -5.42 20.42
N ASP A 152 12.66 -4.87 19.27
CA ASP A 152 12.88 -3.45 18.97
C ASP A 152 11.94 -2.59 19.82
N PRO A 153 12.24 -1.31 20.03
CA PRO A 153 11.34 -0.40 20.71
C PRO A 153 10.00 -0.28 19.98
N ASN A 154 8.94 -0.09 20.75
CA ASN A 154 7.62 0.21 20.19
C ASN A 154 7.67 1.59 19.53
N CYS A 155 7.06 1.69 18.35
CA CYS A 155 7.07 2.92 17.59
C CYS A 155 5.83 3.03 16.72
N ASP A 156 5.34 4.24 16.57
CA ASP A 156 4.18 4.58 15.76
C ASP A 156 4.51 5.78 14.88
N ALA A 157 3.97 5.80 13.67
CA ALA A 157 4.10 6.94 12.76
C ALA A 157 2.83 7.13 11.94
N SER A 158 2.64 8.37 11.48
CA SER A 158 1.52 8.75 10.62
C SER A 158 2.05 9.43 9.39
N LEU A 159 1.80 8.84 8.22
CA LEU A 159 2.27 9.31 6.93
C LEU A 159 1.11 9.82 6.11
N HIS A 160 1.21 11.02 5.55
CA HIS A 160 0.21 11.51 4.63
C HIS A 160 0.43 10.90 3.25
N PHE A 161 -0.66 10.58 2.54
CA PHE A 161 -0.59 10.13 1.16
C PHE A 161 -1.55 10.91 0.27
N VAL A 162 -1.12 11.10 -0.98
CA VAL A 162 -1.89 11.72 -2.05
C VAL A 162 -1.72 10.91 -3.32
N GLY A 163 -2.82 10.45 -3.88
CA GLY A 163 -2.87 9.68 -5.11
C GLY A 163 -3.70 10.34 -6.18
N ARG A 164 -3.32 10.12 -7.44
CA ARG A 164 -4.11 10.50 -8.61
C ARG A 164 -4.63 9.27 -9.32
N LEU A 165 -5.90 9.31 -9.71
CA LEU A 165 -6.50 8.30 -10.55
C LEU A 165 -5.73 8.22 -11.88
N LEU A 166 -5.43 7.01 -12.32
CA LEU A 166 -4.85 6.73 -13.62
C LEU A 166 -5.99 6.50 -14.61
N ASP A 167 -6.05 7.34 -15.64
CA ASP A 167 -6.91 7.08 -16.80
C ASP A 167 -6.33 5.86 -17.55
N VAL A 168 -6.95 4.71 -17.35
CA VAL A 168 -6.73 3.54 -18.19
C VAL A 168 -7.56 3.73 -19.46
N ASP A 169 -6.94 4.27 -20.50
CA ASP A 169 -7.54 4.35 -21.84
C ASP A 169 -7.90 2.91 -22.31
N PRO A 170 -9.18 2.59 -22.56
CA PRO A 170 -9.57 1.25 -22.99
C PRO A 170 -9.22 0.93 -24.46
N THR A 171 -8.56 1.84 -25.18
CA THR A 171 -8.27 1.72 -26.62
C THR A 171 -6.85 1.23 -26.89
N LEU A 172 -6.63 -0.07 -26.76
CA LEU A 172 -5.57 -0.78 -27.49
C LEU A 172 -6.07 -2.17 -27.91
N ILE A 173 -7.18 -2.21 -28.64
CA ILE A 173 -7.46 -3.34 -29.54
C ILE A 173 -6.61 -3.10 -30.79
N VAL A 174 -5.41 -3.68 -30.82
CA VAL A 174 -4.68 -3.82 -32.08
C VAL A 174 -5.39 -4.92 -32.87
N ASN A 175 -6.41 -4.54 -33.65
CA ASN A 175 -6.95 -5.40 -34.70
C ASN A 175 -5.85 -5.58 -35.76
N ASN A 176 -5.04 -6.62 -35.59
CA ASN A 176 -4.13 -7.06 -36.64
C ASN A 176 -4.84 -8.11 -37.50
N THR A 177 -5.85 -7.66 -38.24
CA THR A 177 -6.29 -8.32 -39.47
C THR A 177 -5.80 -7.47 -40.63
N ALA A 178 -4.51 -7.63 -40.97
CA ALA A 178 -4.00 -7.30 -42.29
C ALA A 178 -4.18 -8.55 -43.17
N GLY A 179 -4.82 -8.37 -44.32
CA GLY A 179 -5.25 -9.42 -45.24
C GLY A 179 -4.15 -10.06 -46.08
#